data_AF-A0A933B4W6-F1
#
_entry.id   AF-A0A933B4W6-F1
#
_cell.length_a   1.000
_cell.length_b   1.000
_cell.length_c   1.000
_cell.angle_alpha   90.00
_cell.angle_beta   90.00
_cell.angle_gamma   90.00
#
_symmetry.space_group_name_H-M   'P 1'
#
loop_
_entity.id
_entity.type
_entity.pdbx_description
1 polymer ?
#
loop_
_entity_poly.entity_id
_entity_poly.type
_entity_poly.pdbx_seq_one_letter_code
_entity_poly.pdbx_strand_id
1 'polypeptide(L)'
;MGETMKMPPRSLALIGLLGGVGGMVNAWHCYSIKILDFSWSIIPAGFCHGMVLAVVSVLGAVLFLKRAWGVRLVGLPVVGWLAGWWSGIPLWLHYFWTTPPIFKGEVAGMTWSKIVRAFIWPFGGGIWQPYFWFGLVGAAYYALLNLSQQLTSKRLMTHLMMGIISGILGSLWWWISSKMGYLSVVHGTIWGSLVGFGVWKSQQARKPVD
;
A
#
# COMPACT_ATOMS: atom_id res chain seq x y z
N MET A 1 -11.72 25.77 18.13
CA MET A 1 -11.85 24.31 18.00
C MET A 1 -12.02 23.99 16.52
N GLY A 2 -11.09 23.27 15.89
CA GLY A 2 -11.16 22.98 14.46
C GLY A 2 -11.97 21.72 14.19
N GLU A 3 -13.01 21.81 13.35
CA GLU A 3 -13.83 20.67 12.97
C GLU A 3 -12.98 19.49 12.48
N THR A 4 -13.21 18.29 13.00
CA THR A 4 -12.52 17.09 12.50
C THR A 4 -12.88 16.88 11.03
N MET A 5 -11.89 16.86 10.14
CA MET A 5 -12.11 16.57 8.72
C MET A 5 -12.61 15.13 8.60
N LYS A 6 -13.89 14.94 8.27
CA LYS A 6 -14.46 13.61 8.01
C LYS A 6 -14.41 13.33 6.51
N MET A 7 -13.81 12.20 6.14
CA MET A 7 -13.88 11.70 4.76
C MET A 7 -15.16 10.87 4.59
N PRO A 8 -16.00 11.14 3.58
CA PRO A 8 -17.18 10.32 3.32
C PRO A 8 -16.79 8.86 3.09
N PRO A 9 -17.55 7.86 3.61
CA PRO A 9 -17.25 6.44 3.40
C PRO A 9 -17.10 6.06 1.92
N ARG A 10 -17.95 6.63 1.05
CA ARG A 10 -17.89 6.43 -0.42
C ARG A 10 -16.56 6.89 -1.02
N SER A 11 -15.97 7.96 -0.49
CA SER A 11 -14.68 8.47 -0.95
C SER A 11 -13.55 7.50 -0.63
N LEU A 12 -13.54 6.95 0.59
CA LEU A 12 -12.52 6.00 1.01
C LEU A 12 -12.66 4.67 0.23
N ALA A 13 -13.90 4.23 -0.02
CA ALA A 13 -14.17 3.06 -0.86
C ALA A 13 -13.64 3.25 -2.29
N LEU A 14 -13.84 4.42 -2.91
CA LEU A 14 -13.29 4.72 -4.24
C LEU A 14 -11.76 4.69 -4.24
N ILE A 15 -11.12 5.33 -3.25
CA ILE A 15 -9.66 5.34 -3.12
C ILE A 15 -9.13 3.90 -2.96
N GLY A 16 -9.77 3.10 -2.11
CA GLY A 16 -9.42 1.70 -1.91
C GLY A 16 -9.60 0.86 -3.19
N LEU A 17 -10.70 1.04 -3.91
CA LEU A 17 -10.97 0.36 -5.18
C LEU A 17 -9.90 0.67 -6.23
N LEU A 18 -9.56 1.95 -6.41
CA LEU A 18 -8.55 2.38 -7.37
C LEU A 18 -7.14 1.91 -6.97
N GLY A 19 -6.83 1.96 -5.67
CA GLY A 19 -5.61 1.36 -5.13
C GLY A 19 -5.53 -0.14 -5.40
N GLY A 20 -6.66 -0.85 -5.24
CA GLY A 20 -6.73 -2.28 -5.53
C GLY A 20 -6.57 -2.59 -7.01
N VAL A 21 -7.23 -1.85 -7.91
CA VAL A 21 -7.02 -2.02 -9.37
C VAL A 21 -5.55 -1.79 -9.74
N GLY A 22 -4.91 -0.76 -9.19
CA GLY A 22 -3.48 -0.52 -9.42
C GLY A 22 -2.60 -1.66 -8.90
N GLY A 23 -2.90 -2.18 -7.70
CA GLY A 23 -2.19 -3.32 -7.12
C GLY A 23 -2.36 -4.60 -7.94
N MET A 24 -3.57 -4.88 -8.43
CA MET A 24 -3.86 -5.99 -9.34
C MET A 24 -3.03 -5.92 -10.62
N VAL A 25 -3.00 -4.76 -11.28
CA VAL A 25 -2.25 -4.56 -12.53
C VAL A 25 -0.75 -4.74 -12.29
N ASN A 26 -0.22 -4.15 -11.21
CA ASN A 26 1.19 -4.31 -10.85
C ASN A 26 1.53 -5.79 -10.56
N ALA A 27 0.67 -6.47 -9.81
CA ALA A 27 0.89 -7.87 -9.45
C ALA A 27 0.80 -8.80 -10.67
N TRP A 28 -0.14 -8.58 -11.60
CA TRP A 28 -0.12 -9.26 -12.90
C TRP A 28 1.20 -8.99 -13.61
N HIS A 29 1.58 -7.72 -13.76
CA HIS A 29 2.78 -7.35 -14.51
C HIS A 29 4.06 -8.00 -13.97
N CYS A 30 4.21 -8.14 -12.64
CA CYS A 30 5.33 -8.86 -12.01
C CYS A 30 5.50 -10.28 -12.55
N TYR A 31 4.40 -10.99 -12.81
CA TYR A 31 4.43 -12.38 -13.26
C TYR A 31 4.50 -12.50 -14.79
N SER A 32 3.95 -11.55 -15.55
CA SER A 32 4.06 -11.57 -17.02
C SER A 32 5.50 -11.38 -17.51
N ILE A 33 6.34 -10.70 -16.73
CA ILE A 33 7.78 -10.56 -17.03
C ILE A 33 8.63 -11.72 -16.47
N LYS A 34 7.99 -12.84 -16.09
CA LYS A 34 8.61 -14.09 -15.62
C LYS A 34 9.56 -13.95 -14.43
N ILE A 35 9.26 -13.04 -13.49
CA ILE A 35 9.96 -13.02 -12.20
C ILE A 35 9.54 -14.22 -11.33
N LEU A 36 8.31 -14.71 -11.51
CA LEU A 36 7.70 -15.81 -10.76
C LEU A 36 6.75 -16.63 -11.66
N ASP A 37 6.50 -17.89 -11.29
CA ASP A 37 5.50 -18.73 -11.96
C ASP A 37 4.09 -18.20 -11.74
N PHE A 38 3.35 -17.96 -12.83
CA PHE A 38 2.03 -17.34 -12.77
C PHE A 38 1.02 -18.21 -12.00
N SER A 39 0.31 -17.58 -11.06
CA SER A 39 -0.85 -18.17 -10.40
C SER A 39 -1.97 -17.15 -10.31
N TRP A 40 -3.19 -17.56 -10.67
CA TRP A 40 -4.38 -16.72 -10.67
C TRP A 40 -4.68 -16.05 -9.32
N SER A 41 -4.25 -16.66 -8.22
CA SER A 41 -4.41 -16.09 -6.87
C SER A 41 -3.60 -14.82 -6.64
N ILE A 42 -2.65 -14.47 -7.52
CA ILE A 42 -1.90 -13.21 -7.40
C ILE A 42 -2.77 -11.98 -7.68
N ILE A 43 -3.75 -12.10 -8.58
CA ILE A 43 -4.64 -11.00 -8.97
C ILE A 43 -5.44 -10.48 -7.76
N PRO A 44 -6.19 -11.33 -7.03
CA PRO A 44 -6.90 -10.88 -5.83
C PRO A 44 -5.93 -10.47 -4.71
N ALA A 45 -4.76 -11.11 -4.58
CA ALA A 45 -3.76 -10.72 -3.59
C ALA A 45 -3.20 -9.30 -3.85
N GLY A 46 -2.85 -9.01 -5.11
CA GLY A 46 -2.42 -7.70 -5.57
C GLY A 46 -3.50 -6.64 -5.37
N PHE A 47 -4.77 -6.99 -5.63
CA PHE A 47 -5.90 -6.10 -5.35
C PHE A 47 -5.98 -5.73 -3.87
N CYS A 48 -6.00 -6.71 -2.96
CA CYS A 48 -6.07 -6.45 -1.53
C CYS A 48 -4.85 -5.65 -1.05
N HIS A 49 -3.65 -5.98 -1.54
CA HIS A 49 -2.40 -5.28 -1.22
C HIS A 49 -2.50 -3.79 -1.58
N GLY A 50 -2.83 -3.47 -2.83
CA GLY A 50 -2.91 -2.09 -3.31
C GLY A 50 -4.02 -1.28 -2.63
N MET A 51 -5.16 -1.91 -2.33
CA MET A 51 -6.27 -1.30 -1.60
C MET A 51 -5.84 -0.89 -0.18
N VAL A 52 -5.22 -1.81 0.56
CA VAL A 52 -4.79 -1.56 1.94
C VAL A 52 -3.76 -0.44 2.02
N LEU A 53 -2.76 -0.44 1.13
CA LEU A 53 -1.78 0.64 1.05
C LEU A 53 -2.46 2.01 0.89
N ALA A 54 -3.41 2.12 -0.05
CA ALA A 54 -4.09 3.39 -0.32
C ALA A 54 -4.95 3.84 0.88
N VAL A 55 -5.77 2.94 1.43
CA VAL A 55 -6.71 3.24 2.52
C VAL A 55 -5.97 3.64 3.80
N VAL A 56 -4.97 2.86 4.22
CA VAL A 56 -4.22 3.12 5.46
C VAL A 56 -3.48 4.45 5.38
N SER A 57 -2.85 4.74 4.24
CA SER A 57 -2.10 5.99 4.04
C SER A 57 -3.00 7.22 4.09
N VAL A 58 -4.15 7.18 3.42
CA VAL A 58 -5.11 8.29 3.40
C VAL A 58 -5.78 8.47 4.76
N LEU A 59 -6.19 7.38 5.43
CA LEU A 59 -6.74 7.46 6.79
C LEU A 59 -5.72 8.05 7.77
N GLY A 60 -4.47 7.61 7.70
CA GLY A 60 -3.37 8.21 8.45
C GLY A 60 -3.26 9.70 8.18
N ALA A 61 -3.24 10.11 6.91
CA ALA A 61 -3.11 11.51 6.55
C ALA A 61 -4.27 12.35 7.11
N VAL A 62 -5.52 11.85 7.02
CA VAL A 62 -6.71 12.52 7.57
C VAL A 62 -6.64 12.64 9.10
N LEU A 63 -6.26 11.58 9.81
CA LEU A 63 -6.18 11.55 11.28
C LEU A 63 -5.13 12.53 11.83
N PHE A 64 -4.03 12.71 11.10
CA PHE A 64 -2.89 13.51 11.54
C PHE A 64 -2.85 14.93 10.97
N LEU A 65 -3.65 15.27 9.94
CA LEU A 65 -3.59 16.55 9.22
C LEU A 65 -3.70 17.80 10.11
N LYS A 66 -4.44 17.74 11.21
CA LYS A 66 -4.64 18.87 12.14
C LYS A 66 -3.80 18.78 13.42
N ARG A 67 -2.89 17.80 13.50
CA ARG A 67 -2.02 17.61 14.67
C ARG A 67 -0.78 18.50 14.55
N ALA A 68 -0.08 18.68 15.67
CA ALA A 68 1.20 19.38 15.69
C ALA A 68 2.22 18.67 14.77
N TRP A 69 3.18 19.42 14.23
CA TRP A 69 4.19 18.90 13.31
C TRP A 69 4.90 17.64 13.83
N GLY A 70 5.37 17.66 15.09
CA GLY A 70 6.03 16.50 15.70
C GLY A 70 5.15 15.24 15.72
N VAL A 71 3.84 15.39 15.97
CA VAL A 71 2.89 14.27 15.97
C VAL A 71 2.69 13.72 14.55
N ARG A 72 2.70 14.59 13.53
CA ARG A 72 2.64 14.15 12.13
C ARG A 72 3.87 13.33 11.74
N LEU A 73 5.04 13.70 12.22
CA LEU A 73 6.28 12.95 11.99
C LEU A 73 6.23 11.58 12.65
N VAL A 74 5.71 11.46 13.88
CA VAL A 74 5.49 10.16 14.53
C VAL A 74 4.50 9.29 13.75
N GLY A 75 3.56 9.89 13.03
CA GLY A 75 2.67 9.17 12.13
C GLY A 75 3.38 8.44 10.98
N LEU A 76 4.58 8.87 10.55
CA LEU A 76 5.32 8.23 9.45
C LEU A 76 5.63 6.74 9.72
N PRO A 77 6.39 6.41 10.78
CA PRO A 77 6.70 5.01 11.08
C PRO A 77 5.44 4.20 11.37
N VAL A 78 4.44 4.79 12.04
CA VAL A 78 3.20 4.09 12.40
C VAL A 78 2.36 3.73 11.16
N VAL A 79 2.08 4.71 10.30
CA VAL A 79 1.27 4.51 9.09
C VAL A 79 1.97 3.58 8.11
N GLY A 80 3.28 3.77 7.90
CA GLY A 80 4.05 2.85 7.06
C GLY A 80 4.06 1.43 7.61
N TRP A 81 4.17 1.27 8.92
CA TRP A 81 4.21 -0.05 9.54
C TRP A 81 2.87 -0.76 9.36
N LEU A 82 1.75 -0.09 9.69
CA LEU A 82 0.41 -0.64 9.50
C LEU A 82 0.11 -0.96 8.03
N ALA A 83 0.47 -0.05 7.12
CA ALA A 83 0.31 -0.25 5.68
C ALA A 83 1.11 -1.47 5.21
N GLY A 84 2.36 -1.59 5.64
CA GLY A 84 3.24 -2.71 5.28
C GLY A 84 2.74 -4.05 5.82
N TRP A 85 2.35 -4.09 7.09
CA TRP A 85 1.83 -5.31 7.72
C TRP A 85 0.55 -5.79 7.06
N TRP A 86 -0.45 -4.92 6.95
CA TRP A 86 -1.76 -5.34 6.49
C TRP A 86 -1.78 -5.62 4.98
N SER A 87 -1.02 -4.85 4.20
CA SER A 87 -0.91 -5.11 2.75
C SER A 87 -0.03 -6.33 2.43
N GLY A 88 0.83 -6.76 3.36
CA GLY A 88 1.64 -7.98 3.20
C GLY A 88 0.85 -9.27 3.34
N ILE A 89 -0.21 -9.28 4.16
CA ILE A 89 -1.01 -10.48 4.46
C ILE A 89 -1.53 -11.19 3.18
N PRO A 90 -2.18 -10.51 2.22
CA PRO A 90 -2.68 -11.17 1.01
C PRO A 90 -1.57 -11.80 0.17
N LEU A 91 -0.41 -11.15 0.09
CA LEU A 91 0.75 -11.67 -0.65
C LEU A 91 1.38 -12.86 0.05
N TRP A 92 1.53 -12.82 1.38
CA TRP A 92 2.03 -13.96 2.15
C TRP A 92 1.11 -15.17 2.04
N LEU A 93 -0.20 -14.95 2.11
CA LEU A 93 -1.18 -16.00 1.84
C LEU A 93 -0.97 -16.58 0.45
N HIS A 94 -0.89 -15.74 -0.59
CA HIS A 94 -0.61 -16.21 -1.94
C HIS A 94 0.64 -17.10 -1.98
N TYR A 95 1.79 -16.62 -1.50
CA TYR A 95 3.04 -17.41 -1.52
C TYR A 95 2.93 -18.72 -0.74
N PHE A 96 2.25 -18.71 0.41
CA PHE A 96 2.03 -19.91 1.22
C PHE A 96 1.23 -20.98 0.47
N TRP A 97 0.26 -20.57 -0.35
CA TRP A 97 -0.60 -21.48 -1.11
C TRP A 97 0.00 -21.91 -2.47
N THR A 98 0.85 -21.09 -3.08
CA THR A 98 1.34 -21.32 -4.45
C THR A 98 2.77 -21.83 -4.53
N THR A 99 3.59 -21.57 -3.52
CA THR A 99 4.95 -22.10 -3.49
C THR A 99 4.89 -23.49 -2.87
N PRO A 100 5.26 -24.57 -3.59
CA PRO A 100 5.37 -25.89 -2.96
C PRO A 100 6.34 -25.75 -1.79
N PRO A 101 5.97 -26.13 -0.56
CA PRO A 101 6.87 -26.01 0.56
C PRO A 101 8.13 -26.79 0.19
N ILE A 102 9.29 -26.17 0.34
CA ILE A 102 10.58 -26.87 0.33
C ILE A 102 10.54 -28.06 1.33
N PHE A 103 9.57 -28.09 2.23
CA PHE A 103 9.09 -29.24 3.00
C PHE A 103 8.08 -30.10 2.22
N LYS A 104 8.48 -30.71 1.10
CA LYS A 104 7.65 -31.69 0.35
C LYS A 104 7.28 -32.96 1.18
N GLY A 105 7.75 -33.10 2.42
CA GLY A 105 7.40 -34.20 3.32
C GLY A 105 6.33 -33.91 4.38
N GLU A 106 5.89 -32.65 4.56
CA GLU A 106 5.12 -32.25 5.76
C GLU A 106 3.69 -31.77 5.50
N VAL A 107 3.17 -31.92 4.28
CA VAL A 107 1.81 -31.47 3.92
C VAL A 107 0.73 -32.39 4.52
N ALA A 108 1.07 -33.64 4.87
CA ALA A 108 0.17 -34.56 5.57
C ALA A 108 -0.02 -34.25 7.08
N GLY A 109 0.51 -33.13 7.59
CA GLY A 109 0.45 -32.77 9.01
C GLY A 109 0.41 -31.26 9.24
N MET A 110 -0.44 -30.55 8.50
CA MET A 110 -0.66 -29.10 8.71
C MET A 110 -1.43 -28.85 10.01
N THR A 111 -0.71 -28.61 11.09
CA THR A 111 -1.25 -28.12 12.36
C THR A 111 -1.39 -26.60 12.35
N TRP A 112 -2.32 -26.06 13.14
CA TRP A 112 -2.54 -24.62 13.31
C TRP A 112 -1.25 -23.85 13.64
N SER A 113 -0.31 -24.50 14.33
CA SER A 113 1.03 -23.97 14.64
C SER A 113 1.90 -23.65 13.40
N LYS A 114 1.75 -24.37 12.28
CA LYS A 114 2.50 -24.10 11.04
C LYS A 114 1.92 -22.91 10.27
N ILE A 115 0.60 -22.78 10.26
CA ILE A 115 -0.10 -21.60 9.73
C ILE A 115 0.32 -20.37 10.55
N VAL A 116 0.27 -20.48 11.88
CA VAL A 116 0.74 -19.42 12.78
C VAL A 116 2.22 -19.10 12.55
N ARG A 117 3.10 -20.10 12.36
CA ARG A 117 4.52 -19.84 12.00
C ARG A 117 4.70 -19.19 10.63
N ALA A 118 3.86 -19.46 9.64
CA ALA A 118 3.91 -18.77 8.34
C ALA A 118 3.44 -17.31 8.45
N PHE A 119 2.47 -17.03 9.31
CA PHE A 119 2.12 -15.67 9.69
C PHE A 119 3.20 -15.00 10.55
N ILE A 120 3.94 -15.78 11.34
CA ILE A 120 5.08 -15.32 12.15
C ILE A 120 6.40 -15.28 11.35
N TRP A 121 6.46 -15.85 10.15
CA TRP A 121 7.66 -15.87 9.30
C TRP A 121 8.23 -14.48 8.98
N PRO A 122 7.42 -13.42 8.76
CA PRO A 122 7.93 -12.06 8.63
C PRO A 122 8.62 -11.52 9.90
N PHE A 123 8.47 -12.19 11.03
CA PHE A 123 9.07 -11.77 12.31
C PHE A 123 10.48 -12.33 12.51
N GLY A 124 10.95 -13.26 11.66
CA GLY A 124 12.34 -13.73 11.67
C GLY A 124 13.35 -12.65 11.27
N GLY A 125 12.93 -11.66 10.46
CA GLY A 125 13.74 -10.49 10.08
C GLY A 125 13.42 -9.21 10.89
N GLY A 126 12.67 -9.34 11.99
CA GLY A 126 12.34 -8.24 12.90
C GLY A 126 11.03 -7.50 12.57
N ILE A 127 10.46 -6.83 13.58
CA ILE A 127 9.15 -6.16 13.52
C ILE A 127 9.02 -5.08 12.42
N TRP A 128 10.15 -4.58 11.92
CA TRP A 128 10.22 -3.55 10.89
C TRP A 128 10.27 -4.09 9.46
N GLN A 129 10.42 -5.40 9.28
CA GLN A 129 10.55 -5.98 7.94
C GLN A 129 9.37 -5.56 7.02
N PRO A 130 8.09 -5.68 7.40
CA PRO A 130 6.98 -5.29 6.51
C PRO A 130 6.97 -3.80 6.14
N TYR A 131 7.52 -2.95 7.01
CA TYR A 131 7.71 -1.53 6.70
C TYR A 131 8.62 -1.34 5.48
N PHE A 132 9.77 -2.00 5.46
CA PHE A 132 10.75 -1.87 4.37
C PHE A 132 10.28 -2.53 3.07
N TRP A 133 9.59 -3.66 3.15
CA TRP A 133 9.17 -4.41 1.96
C TRP A 133 7.93 -3.80 1.28
N PHE A 134 6.98 -3.28 2.06
CA PHE A 134 5.69 -2.82 1.53
C PHE A 134 5.26 -1.45 2.07
N GLY A 135 5.57 -1.18 3.35
CA GLY A 135 5.12 0.01 4.06
C GLY A 135 5.67 1.35 3.57
N LEU A 136 6.83 1.35 2.89
CA LEU A 136 7.47 2.57 2.39
C LEU A 136 6.59 3.35 1.40
N VAL A 137 5.81 2.66 0.56
CA VAL A 137 4.84 3.31 -0.34
C VAL A 137 3.80 4.09 0.46
N GLY A 138 3.26 3.46 1.50
CA GLY A 138 2.25 4.09 2.35
C GLY A 138 2.81 5.23 3.21
N ALA A 139 4.01 5.05 3.76
CA ALA A 139 4.72 6.10 4.50
C ALA A 139 5.01 7.32 3.61
N ALA A 140 5.52 7.09 2.39
CA ALA A 140 5.80 8.15 1.44
C ALA A 140 4.52 8.88 1.02
N TYR A 141 3.44 8.17 0.74
CA TYR A 141 2.18 8.80 0.36
C TYR A 141 1.56 9.59 1.52
N TYR A 142 1.61 9.04 2.74
CA TYR A 142 1.24 9.77 3.96
C TYR A 142 2.06 11.05 4.15
N ALA A 143 3.40 10.97 4.03
CA ALA A 143 4.29 12.13 4.10
C ALA A 143 3.87 13.20 3.09
N LEU A 144 3.72 12.80 1.83
CA LEU A 144 3.37 13.72 0.75
C LEU A 144 2.01 14.36 0.99
N LEU A 145 0.99 13.62 1.43
CA LEU A 145 -0.34 14.19 1.68
C LEU A 145 -0.39 15.10 2.91
N ASN A 146 0.29 14.72 3.99
CA ASN A 146 0.18 15.38 5.30
C ASN A 146 1.16 16.55 5.46
N LEU A 147 2.43 16.35 5.09
CA LEU A 147 3.47 17.37 5.29
C LEU A 147 3.32 18.54 4.32
N SER A 148 2.82 18.28 3.10
CA SER A 148 2.50 19.33 2.13
C SER A 148 1.13 19.98 2.36
N GLN A 149 0.31 19.42 3.27
CA GLN A 149 -1.07 19.82 3.53
C GLN A 149 -1.99 19.76 2.29
N GLN A 150 -1.64 18.97 1.27
CA GLN A 150 -2.33 18.97 -0.02
C GLN A 150 -3.60 18.11 -0.04
N LEU A 151 -3.99 17.50 1.09
CA LEU A 151 -5.32 16.89 1.22
C LEU A 151 -6.47 17.87 0.94
N THR A 152 -6.25 19.18 1.05
CA THR A 152 -7.24 20.22 0.73
C THR A 152 -7.17 20.72 -0.71
N SER A 153 -6.16 20.31 -1.48
CA SER A 153 -5.97 20.76 -2.85
C SER A 153 -7.03 20.18 -3.78
N LYS A 154 -7.57 21.03 -4.65
CA LYS A 154 -8.51 20.64 -5.71
C LYS A 154 -7.81 20.33 -7.05
N ARG A 155 -6.48 20.48 -7.11
CA ARG A 155 -5.70 20.30 -8.35
C ARG A 155 -5.43 18.82 -8.60
N LEU A 156 -5.91 18.30 -9.74
CA LEU A 156 -5.70 16.90 -10.13
C LEU A 156 -4.21 16.53 -10.19
N MET A 157 -3.42 17.35 -10.90
CA MET A 157 -1.99 17.06 -11.08
C MET A 157 -1.23 16.92 -9.77
N THR A 158 -1.59 17.68 -8.74
CA THR A 158 -0.95 17.56 -7.43
C THR A 158 -1.13 16.17 -6.83
N HIS A 159 -2.35 15.63 -6.85
CA HIS A 159 -2.63 14.30 -6.29
C HIS A 159 -2.02 13.18 -7.15
N LEU A 160 -2.02 13.33 -8.47
CA LEU A 160 -1.35 12.39 -9.37
C LEU A 160 0.15 12.33 -9.09
N MET A 161 0.82 13.49 -9.06
CA MET A 161 2.27 13.54 -8.82
C MET A 161 2.62 12.96 -7.44
N MET A 162 1.84 13.23 -6.40
CA MET A 162 2.08 12.63 -5.08
C MET A 162 1.94 11.11 -5.10
N GLY A 163 0.89 10.62 -5.75
CA GLY A 163 0.68 9.18 -5.91
C GLY A 163 1.85 8.54 -6.66
N ILE A 164 2.24 9.11 -7.80
CA ILE A 164 3.34 8.61 -8.62
C ILE A 164 4.66 8.63 -7.83
N ILE A 165 5.03 9.76 -7.23
CA ILE A 165 6.27 9.90 -6.47
C ILE A 165 6.31 8.90 -5.31
N SER A 166 5.24 8.76 -4.55
CA SER A 166 5.19 7.78 -3.45
C SER A 166 5.28 6.33 -3.94
N GLY A 167 4.60 5.99 -5.04
CA GLY A 167 4.68 4.67 -5.65
C GLY A 167 6.08 4.33 -6.14
N ILE A 168 6.76 5.29 -6.78
CA ILE A 168 8.15 5.13 -7.22
C ILE A 168 9.05 4.96 -6.00
N LEU A 169 9.14 5.97 -5.13
CA LEU A 169 10.08 5.97 -4.00
C LEU A 169 9.86 4.78 -3.06
N GLY A 170 8.60 4.43 -2.80
CA GLY A 170 8.26 3.35 -1.88
C GLY A 170 8.52 1.95 -2.41
N SER A 171 8.55 1.77 -3.74
CA SER A 171 8.86 0.48 -4.38
C SER A 171 10.31 0.38 -4.87
N LEU A 172 11.05 1.50 -4.91
CA LEU A 172 12.37 1.58 -5.55
C LEU A 172 13.37 0.57 -4.96
N TRP A 173 13.41 0.45 -3.63
CA TRP A 173 14.31 -0.50 -2.96
C TRP A 173 14.10 -1.96 -3.41
N TRP A 174 12.83 -2.39 -3.51
CA TRP A 174 12.47 -3.73 -3.98
C TRP A 174 12.99 -3.97 -5.39
N TRP A 175 12.75 -3.00 -6.28
CA TRP A 175 13.11 -3.11 -7.69
C TRP A 175 14.62 -3.03 -7.94
N ILE A 176 15.34 -2.20 -7.17
CA ILE A 176 16.81 -2.19 -7.19
C ILE A 176 17.37 -3.53 -6.73
N SER A 177 16.84 -4.07 -5.62
CA SER A 177 17.27 -5.38 -5.10
C SER A 177 17.01 -6.52 -6.09
N SER A 178 16.00 -6.36 -6.96
CA SER A 178 15.65 -7.30 -8.03
C SER A 178 16.38 -7.03 -9.35
N LYS A 179 17.34 -6.11 -9.39
CA LYS A 179 18.08 -5.66 -10.59
C LYS A 179 17.20 -5.08 -11.71
N MET A 180 15.98 -4.66 -11.39
CA MET A 180 15.00 -4.13 -12.34
C MET A 180 14.45 -2.78 -11.88
N GLY A 181 15.33 -1.87 -11.45
CA GLY A 181 14.96 -0.57 -10.86
C GLY A 181 13.96 0.26 -11.68
N TYR A 182 14.00 0.16 -13.01
CA TYR A 182 13.07 0.86 -13.92
C TYR A 182 11.60 0.46 -13.72
N LEU A 183 11.31 -0.75 -13.21
CA LEU A 183 9.94 -1.20 -12.94
C LEU A 183 9.29 -0.43 -11.79
N SER A 184 10.09 0.19 -10.92
CA SER A 184 9.58 1.13 -9.91
C SER A 184 8.86 2.31 -10.55
N VAL A 185 9.38 2.83 -11.67
CA VAL A 185 8.75 3.93 -12.42
C VAL A 185 7.40 3.48 -12.98
N VAL A 186 7.35 2.32 -13.62
CA VAL A 186 6.13 1.79 -14.23
C VAL A 186 5.06 1.51 -13.16
N HIS A 187 5.41 0.73 -12.14
CA HIS A 187 4.48 0.26 -11.10
C HIS A 187 4.04 1.40 -10.20
N GLY A 188 4.98 2.29 -9.86
CA GLY A 188 4.71 3.50 -9.11
C GLY A 188 3.77 4.43 -9.86
N THR A 189 3.95 4.56 -11.18
CA THR A 189 3.08 5.41 -12.01
C THR A 189 1.65 4.86 -12.11
N ILE A 190 1.48 3.57 -12.34
CA ILE A 190 0.15 2.93 -12.47
C ILE A 190 -0.65 3.09 -11.17
N TRP A 191 -0.11 2.57 -10.06
CA TRP A 191 -0.81 2.63 -8.77
C TRP A 191 -0.98 4.08 -8.31
N GLY A 192 0.08 4.88 -8.41
CA GLY A 192 0.08 6.27 -7.99
C GLY A 192 -0.93 7.15 -8.73
N SER A 193 -1.07 6.97 -10.04
CA SER A 193 -2.05 7.73 -10.84
C SER A 193 -3.48 7.38 -10.45
N LEU A 194 -3.78 6.09 -10.24
CA LEU A 194 -5.11 5.65 -9.84
C LEU A 194 -5.49 6.14 -8.44
N VAL A 195 -4.60 5.98 -7.47
CA VAL A 195 -4.85 6.46 -6.09
C VAL A 195 -4.95 7.98 -6.04
N GLY A 196 -4.05 8.69 -6.73
CA GLY A 196 -4.08 10.14 -6.85
C GLY A 196 -5.39 10.65 -7.47
N PHE A 197 -5.88 10.00 -8.51
CA PHE A 197 -7.19 10.30 -9.10
C PHE A 197 -8.33 10.07 -8.10
N GLY A 198 -8.31 8.97 -7.36
CA GLY A 198 -9.30 8.67 -6.32
C GLY A 198 -9.34 9.74 -5.22
N VAL A 199 -8.17 10.17 -4.75
CA VAL A 199 -8.08 11.25 -3.75
C VAL A 199 -8.58 12.56 -4.34
N TRP A 200 -8.17 12.95 -5.54
CA TRP A 200 -8.68 14.16 -6.20
C TRP A 200 -10.20 14.14 -6.33
N LYS A 201 -10.77 13.04 -6.85
CA LYS A 201 -12.22 12.90 -7.02
C LYS A 201 -12.96 12.99 -5.69
N SER A 202 -12.36 12.45 -4.62
CA SER A 202 -12.91 12.59 -3.27
C SER A 202 -12.96 14.04 -2.78
N GLN A 203 -11.97 14.87 -3.14
CA GLN A 203 -11.96 16.28 -2.77
C GLN A 203 -13.00 17.09 -3.56
N GLN A 204 -13.27 16.74 -4.82
CA GLN A 204 -14.32 17.38 -5.62
C GLN A 204 -15.72 17.12 -5.07
N ALA A 205 -15.94 15.96 -4.44
CA ALA A 205 -17.23 15.59 -3.88
C ALA A 205 -17.55 16.27 -2.54
N ARG A 206 -16.59 16.99 -1.94
CA ARG A 206 -16.79 17.70 -0.67
C ARG A 206 -17.51 19.01 -0.94
N LYS A 207 -18.72 19.15 -0.37
CA LYS A 207 -19.38 20.46 -0.25
C LYS A 207 -18.59 21.32 0.74
N PRO A 208 -18.48 22.64 0.53
CA PRO A 208 -18.07 23.53 1.61
C PRO A 208 -19.03 23.32 2.79
N VAL A 209 -18.46 23.18 3.99
CA VAL A 209 -19.22 23.27 5.22
C VAL A 209 -19.31 24.77 5.50
N ASP A 210 -20.50 25.33 5.31
CA ASP A 210 -20.80 26.72 5.64
C ASP A 210 -20.92 26.91 7.15
#